data_AF-A0A075G689-F1
#
_entry.id   AF-A0A075G689-F1
#
_cell.length_a   1.000
_cell.length_b   1.000
_cell.length_c   1.000
_cell.angle_alpha   90.00
_cell.angle_beta   90.00
_cell.angle_gamma   90.00
#
_symmetry.space_group_name_H-M   'P 1'
#
loop_
_entity.id
_entity.type
_entity.pdbx_description
1 polymer ?
#
loop_
_entity_poly.entity_id
_entity_poly.type
_entity_poly.pdbx_seq_one_letter_code
_entity_poly.pdbx_strand_id
1 'polypeptide(L)' 'MSKVYFVGCGPGDPDLITIKAKKLVQKADVIVYSGSLIPSEILKYNKKGKNMMQRNLFVKKFLIYF' A
#
# COMPACT_ATOMS: atom_id res chain seq x y z
N MET A 1 16.23 -7.64 6.98
CA MET A 1 15.88 -7.76 5.55
C MET A 1 14.77 -6.79 5.21
N SER A 2 14.96 -5.95 4.20
CA SER A 2 13.87 -5.18 3.59
C SER A 2 12.96 -6.12 2.81
N LYS A 3 11.63 -5.98 2.94
CA LYS A 3 10.64 -6.84 2.25
C LYS A 3 9.79 -6.02 1.30
N VAL A 4 9.62 -6.52 0.08
CA VAL A 4 8.73 -5.97 -0.95
C VAL A 4 7.56 -6.93 -1.12
N TYR A 5 6.33 -6.40 -1.12
CA TYR A 5 5.11 -7.16 -1.36
C TYR A 5 4.41 -6.64 -2.61
N PHE A 6 3.96 -7.56 -3.46
CA PHE A 6 3.07 -7.28 -4.57
C PHE A 6 1.68 -7.72 -4.15
N VAL A 7 0.71 -6.84 -4.28
CA VAL A 7 -0.65 -7.09 -3.80
C VAL A 7 -1.66 -6.52 -4.79
N GLY A 8 -2.65 -7.33 -5.15
CA GLY A 8 -3.76 -6.89 -5.98
C GLY A 8 -4.79 -6.08 -5.19
N CYS A 9 -5.31 -5.04 -5.82
CA CYS A 9 -6.28 -4.11 -5.27
C CYS A 9 -7.71 -4.66 -5.18
N GLY A 10 -7.99 -5.75 -5.91
CA GLY A 10 -9.36 -6.16 -6.21
C GLY A 10 -9.94 -5.29 -7.35
N PRO A 11 -11.25 -5.41 -7.64
CA PRO A 11 -11.89 -4.74 -8.78
C PRO A 11 -12.20 -3.24 -8.54
N GLY A 12 -11.68 -2.65 -7.46
CA GLY A 12 -11.91 -1.24 -7.11
C GLY A 12 -12.88 -1.01 -5.96
N ASP A 13 -13.55 -2.04 -5.43
CA ASP A 13 -14.27 -1.90 -4.15
C ASP A 13 -13.30 -2.13 -2.97
N PRO A 14 -13.15 -1.17 -2.03
CA PRO A 14 -12.28 -1.32 -0.86
C PRO A 14 -12.60 -2.50 0.06
N ASP A 15 -13.81 -3.04 0.01
CA ASP A 15 -14.22 -4.20 0.81
C ASP A 15 -13.87 -5.53 0.13
N LEU A 16 -13.57 -5.52 -1.18
CA LEU A 16 -13.13 -6.69 -1.94
C LEU A 16 -11.62 -6.93 -1.87
N ILE A 17 -10.89 -6.10 -1.14
CA ILE A 17 -9.48 -6.36 -0.80
C ILE A 17 -9.36 -7.59 0.11
N THR A 18 -8.34 -8.42 -0.09
CA THR A 18 -8.08 -9.53 0.83
C THR A 18 -7.67 -9.03 2.23
N ILE A 19 -8.02 -9.81 3.27
CA ILE A 19 -7.62 -9.50 4.66
C ILE A 19 -6.09 -9.37 4.79
N LYS A 20 -5.32 -10.19 4.06
CA LYS A 20 -3.84 -10.16 4.08
C LYS A 20 -3.32 -8.86 3.46
N ALA A 21 -3.89 -8.46 2.33
CA ALA A 21 -3.56 -7.21 1.65
C ALA A 21 -3.82 -5.99 2.55
N LYS A 22 -5.01 -5.91 3.16
CA LYS A 22 -5.36 -4.84 4.12
C LYS A 22 -4.36 -4.76 5.28
N LYS A 23 -3.97 -5.90 5.85
CA LYS A 23 -2.95 -5.98 6.92
C LYS A 23 -1.56 -5.52 6.47
N LEU A 24 -1.20 -5.74 5.19
CA LEU A 24 0.06 -5.26 4.62
C LEU A 24 0.04 -3.75 4.41
N VAL A 25 -1.05 -3.21 3.84
CA VAL A 25 -1.27 -1.76 3.66
C VAL A 25 -1.15 -1.03 5.00
N GLN A 26 -1.82 -1.52 6.05
CA GLN A 26 -1.77 -0.95 7.40
C GLN A 26 -0.36 -0.89 8.02
N LYS A 27 0.55 -1.78 7.59
CA LYS A 27 1.90 -1.94 8.17
C LYS A 27 3.01 -1.47 7.23
N ALA A 28 2.68 -1.04 6.01
CA ALA A 28 3.66 -0.62 5.02
C ALA A 28 4.25 0.74 5.42
N ASP A 29 5.56 0.86 5.27
CA ASP A 29 6.23 2.16 5.46
C ASP A 29 6.08 3.01 4.20
N VAL A 30 6.07 2.36 3.03
CA VAL A 30 5.88 2.97 1.70
C VAL A 30 4.91 2.15 0.87
N ILE A 31 3.99 2.82 0.20
CA ILE A 31 3.03 2.23 -0.75
C ILE A 31 3.25 2.90 -2.11
N VAL A 32 3.46 2.10 -3.14
CA VAL A 32 3.49 2.53 -4.54
C VAL A 32 2.27 1.95 -5.24
N TYR A 33 1.56 2.80 -5.99
CA TYR A 33 0.34 2.42 -6.67
C TYR A 33 0.17 3.16 -8.00
N SER A 34 -0.56 2.57 -8.93
CA SER A 34 -0.95 3.22 -10.19
C SER A 34 -2.20 4.07 -9.95
N GLY A 35 -1.98 5.36 -9.71
CA GLY A 35 -2.96 6.39 -9.37
C GLY A 35 -4.44 6.05 -9.58
N SER A 36 -4.95 6.25 -10.80
CA SER A 36 -6.38 6.24 -11.14
C SER A 36 -7.11 4.92 -10.92
N LEU A 37 -6.39 3.81 -10.71
CA LEU A 37 -6.98 2.48 -10.58
C LEU A 37 -7.30 2.09 -9.14
N ILE A 38 -6.84 2.89 -8.16
CA ILE A 38 -6.89 2.51 -6.75
C ILE A 38 -7.73 3.51 -5.94
N PRO A 39 -8.83 3.05 -5.32
CA PRO A 39 -9.64 3.89 -4.45
C PRO A 39 -8.82 4.50 -3.31
N SER A 40 -9.06 5.78 -3.06
CA SER A 40 -8.37 6.53 -1.99
C SER A 40 -8.62 5.91 -0.60
N GLU A 41 -9.76 5.24 -0.43
CA GLU A 41 -10.21 4.55 0.77
C GLU A 41 -9.22 3.47 1.22
N ILE A 42 -8.60 2.76 0.28
CA ILE A 42 -7.65 1.71 0.59
C ILE A 42 -6.38 2.31 1.19
N LEU A 43 -5.94 3.46 0.69
CA LEU A 43 -4.78 4.17 1.21
C LEU A 43 -5.01 4.67 2.65
N LYS A 44 -6.27 4.98 3.02
CA LYS A 44 -6.65 5.38 4.39
C LYS A 44 -6.42 4.28 5.42
N TYR A 45 -6.29 3.01 5.02
CA TYR A 45 -5.90 1.94 5.94
C TYR A 45 -4.49 2.15 6.51
N ASN A 46 -3.61 2.83 5.78
CA ASN A 46 -2.31 3.21 6.28
C ASN A 46 -2.37 4.53 7.04
N LYS A 47 -2.64 4.46 8.34
CA LYS A 47 -2.66 5.64 9.24
C LYS A 47 -1.28 6.32 9.38
N LYS A 48 -0.20 5.68 8.93
CA LYS A 48 1.17 6.20 8.93
C LYS A 48 1.63 6.70 7.56
N GLY A 49 0.79 6.54 6.53
CA GLY A 49 1.15 6.74 5.13
C GLY A 49 1.36 8.21 4.81
N LYS A 50 2.60 8.68 4.98
CA LYS A 50 3.08 9.86 4.27
C LYS A 50 3.10 9.51 2.78
N ASN A 51 2.32 10.21 1.96
CA ASN A 51 2.48 10.22 0.50
C ASN A 51 3.86 10.82 0.20
N MET A 52 4.92 10.01 0.19
CA MET A 52 6.28 10.51 0.12
C MET A 52 7.03 9.94 -1.08
N MET A 53 7.11 10.75 -2.13
CA MET A 53 8.31 10.80 -2.97
C MET A 53 9.45 11.37 -2.12
N GLN A 54 10.14 10.57 -1.31
CA GLN A 54 11.42 11.00 -0.75
C GLN A 54 12.51 9.95 -0.93
N ARG A 55 13.50 10.38 -1.71
CA ARG A 55 14.85 9.83 -1.80
C ARG A 55 15.44 9.79 -0.39
N ASN A 56 15.93 8.62 0.01
CA ASN A 56 16.64 8.33 1.26
C ASN A 56 15.79 8.20 2.53
N LEU A 57 15.17 7.03 2.72
CA LEU A 57 14.94 6.48 4.06
C LEU A 57 15.23 4.98 4.00
N PHE A 58 15.82 4.42 5.05
CA PHE A 58 15.97 2.96 5.20
C PHE A 58 14.58 2.30 5.30
N VAL A 59 13.92 2.06 4.14
CA VAL A 59 12.58 1.47 4.07
C VAL A 59 12.66 -0.02 4.43
N LYS A 60 11.94 -0.44 5.48
CA LYS A 60 11.94 -1.84 5.92
C LYS A 60 10.83 -2.65 5.24
N LYS A 61 9.69 -2.03 4.87
CA LYS A 61 8.59 -2.69 4.14
C LYS A 61 8.00 -1.81 3.03
N PHE A 62 8.07 -2.33 1.81
CA PHE A 62 7.53 -1.72 0.60
C PHE A 62 6.32 -2.52 0.11
N LEU A 63 5.26 -1.84 -0.31
CA LEU A 63 4.08 -2.45 -0.90
C LEU A 63 3.85 -1.86 -2.29
N ILE A 64 3.81 -2.71 -3.31
CA ILE A 64 3.40 -2.33 -4.66
C ILE A 64 1.98 -2.85 -4.88
N TYR A 65 1.10 -1.93 -5.22
CA TYR A 65 -0.34 -2.09 -5.19
C TYR A 65 -0.89 -1.82 -6.59
N PHE A 66 -1.47 -2.83 -7.24
CA PHE A 66 -1.95 -2.81 -8.62
C PHE A 66 -3.40 -3.20 -8.73
#